data_AF-A0A949S8A3-F1
#
_entry.id   AF-A0A949S8A3-F1
#
_cell.length_a   1.000
_cell.length_b   1.000
_cell.length_c   1.000
_cell.angle_alpha   90.00
_cell.angle_beta   90.00
_cell.angle_gamma   90.00
#
_symmetry.space_group_name_H-M   'P 1'
#
loop_
_entity.id
_entity.type
_entity.pdbx_description
1 polymer ?
#
loop_
_entity_poly.entity_id
_entity_poly.type
_entity_poly.pdbx_seq_one_letter_code
_entity_poly.pdbx_strand_id
1 'polypeptide(L)'
;MLAIRNIFAFVFLLNIGINNTFYAQKQRVIVVPYDRFQFVSQYPLDEIASANQVQQSEVFTVYQQNLIESFLSFNNQEIEFVGLTPIEQLALRKKTKYQLEKFKGKKYNATNLNLLSEQDFKNLLEQHQADYILFVNWYAIEKSVHIAYVGDNNKRYPFSLHLLDFDVYNKEKVKILGKGNVKLYCGEFPSNQLIEEKSLKASSLKSCYKQLVSDLTLLFKN
;
A
#
# COMPACT_ATOMS: atom_id res chain seq x y z
N MET A 1 4.71 24.58 76.86
CA MET A 1 5.55 23.46 76.38
C MET A 1 4.70 22.61 75.45
N LEU A 2 4.54 23.00 74.19
CA LEU A 2 5.18 22.36 73.03
C LEU A 2 6.08 21.15 73.35
N ALA A 3 5.69 19.97 72.86
CA ALA A 3 6.57 19.08 72.10
C ALA A 3 5.73 18.05 71.34
N ILE A 4 5.70 18.24 70.02
CA ILE A 4 5.40 17.26 68.97
C ILE A 4 6.50 16.18 68.95
N ARG A 5 6.17 14.96 68.50
CA ARG A 5 7.02 13.93 67.82
C ARG A 5 6.70 12.53 68.37
N ASN A 6 6.46 11.43 67.66
CA ASN A 6 6.53 11.00 66.24
C ASN A 6 5.53 9.81 66.14
N ILE A 7 4.47 9.81 65.33
CA ILE A 7 4.39 9.36 63.93
C ILE A 7 5.37 8.25 63.55
N PHE A 8 4.88 7.01 63.49
CA PHE A 8 5.24 6.01 62.47
C PHE A 8 4.03 5.07 62.28
N ALA A 9 3.00 5.56 61.60
CA ALA A 9 1.91 4.72 61.11
C ALA A 9 2.23 4.34 59.66
N PHE A 10 2.49 3.05 59.49
CA PHE A 10 2.78 2.37 58.24
C PHE A 10 1.53 2.40 57.35
N VAL A 11 1.41 3.39 56.45
CA VAL A 11 0.37 3.38 55.42
C VAL A 11 0.94 2.71 54.17
N PHE A 12 0.68 1.42 54.08
CA PHE A 12 0.89 0.62 52.87
C PHE A 12 -0.18 1.03 51.85
N LEU A 13 0.07 2.12 51.13
CA LEU A 13 -0.70 2.44 49.92
C LEU A 13 -0.37 1.40 48.87
N LEU A 14 -1.31 0.47 48.69
CA LEU A 14 -1.50 -0.34 47.49
C LEU A 14 -1.54 0.60 46.27
N ASN A 15 -0.37 0.98 45.77
CA ASN A 15 -0.19 1.30 44.37
C ASN A 15 -0.36 -0.02 43.62
N ILE A 16 -1.62 -0.42 43.41
CA ILE A 16 -1.97 -1.25 42.27
C ILE A 16 -1.57 -0.40 41.08
N GLY A 17 -0.33 -0.59 40.64
CA GLY A 17 0.17 -0.03 39.41
C GLY A 17 -0.78 -0.51 38.33
N ILE A 18 -1.64 0.40 37.90
CA ILE A 18 -2.31 0.30 36.62
C ILE A 18 -1.15 0.40 35.63
N ASN A 19 -0.51 -0.73 35.36
CA ASN A 19 0.28 -0.93 34.16
C ASN A 19 -0.73 -0.91 33.01
N ASN A 20 -1.26 0.27 32.71
CA ASN A 20 -1.68 0.59 31.36
C ASN A 20 -0.37 0.62 30.57
N THR A 21 0.14 -0.57 30.23
CA THR A 21 0.82 -0.73 28.96
C THR A 21 -0.19 -0.30 27.91
N PHE A 22 -0.21 1.01 27.64
CA PHE A 22 -0.68 1.56 26.39
C PHE A 22 0.21 0.93 25.33
N TYR A 23 -0.13 -0.28 24.90
CA TYR A 23 0.29 -0.74 23.60
C TYR A 23 -0.24 0.32 22.64
N ALA A 24 0.66 1.11 22.06
CA ALA A 24 0.29 2.10 21.06
C ALA A 24 -0.57 1.37 20.02
N GLN A 25 -1.83 1.80 19.88
CA GLN A 25 -2.73 1.19 18.93
C GLN A 25 -2.12 1.33 17.54
N LYS A 26 -2.04 0.23 16.79
CA LYS A 26 -1.54 0.26 15.41
C LYS A 26 -2.35 1.27 14.62
N GLN A 27 -1.67 2.10 13.83
CA GLN A 27 -2.32 2.91 12.83
C GLN A 27 -2.95 1.98 11.78
N ARG A 28 -4.24 2.17 11.52
CA ARG A 28 -4.98 1.32 10.59
C ARG A 28 -5.17 2.05 9.27
N VAL A 29 -4.81 1.39 8.17
CA VAL A 29 -4.86 1.98 6.82
C VAL A 29 -5.77 1.13 5.94
N ILE A 30 -6.89 1.70 5.49
CA ILE A 30 -7.73 1.06 4.47
C ILE A 30 -6.97 1.06 3.14
N VAL A 31 -6.89 -0.09 2.49
CA VAL A 31 -6.29 -0.22 1.15
C VAL A 31 -7.40 -0.39 0.11
N VAL A 32 -7.47 0.57 -0.82
CA VAL A 32 -8.39 0.54 -1.95
C VAL A 32 -7.59 0.23 -3.22
N PRO A 33 -7.74 -0.97 -3.80
CA PRO A 33 -7.00 -1.35 -4.99
C PRO A 33 -7.58 -0.71 -6.26
N TYR A 34 -6.71 -0.47 -7.23
CA TYR A 34 -7.05 -0.05 -8.59
C TYR A 34 -8.05 -1.02 -9.23
N ASP A 35 -8.90 -0.53 -10.15
CA ASP A 35 -9.83 -1.34 -10.92
C ASP A 35 -9.29 -1.72 -12.31
N ARG A 36 -10.10 -2.46 -13.08
CA ARG A 36 -9.71 -2.97 -14.40
C ARG A 36 -9.34 -1.88 -15.40
N PHE A 37 -9.98 -0.72 -15.33
CA PHE A 37 -9.71 0.41 -16.24
C PHE A 37 -8.48 1.21 -15.82
N GLN A 38 -7.96 0.99 -14.61
CA GLN A 38 -6.70 1.57 -14.12
C GLN A 38 -5.51 0.60 -14.25
N PHE A 39 -5.74 -0.58 -14.81
CA PHE A 39 -4.69 -1.54 -15.13
C PHE A 39 -4.34 -1.43 -16.61
N VAL A 40 -3.14 -0.92 -16.90
CA VAL A 40 -2.65 -0.74 -18.27
C VAL A 40 -1.35 -1.49 -18.50
N SER A 41 -1.16 -1.96 -19.72
CA SER A 41 0.03 -2.72 -20.09
C SER A 41 0.47 -2.37 -21.52
N GLN A 42 1.76 -2.17 -21.70
CA GLN A 42 2.42 -2.10 -23.01
C GLN A 42 2.75 -3.50 -23.55
N TYR A 43 2.67 -4.53 -22.71
CA TYR A 43 2.74 -5.93 -23.10
C TYR A 43 1.35 -6.46 -23.47
N PRO A 44 1.24 -7.30 -24.52
CA PRO A 44 0.02 -8.01 -24.84
C PRO A 44 -0.50 -8.82 -23.64
N LEU A 45 -1.82 -8.81 -23.42
CA LEU A 45 -2.42 -9.52 -22.27
C LEU A 45 -2.31 -11.03 -22.39
N ASP A 46 -2.24 -11.58 -23.60
CA ASP A 46 -1.98 -13.00 -23.87
C ASP A 46 -0.57 -13.43 -23.46
N GLU A 47 0.44 -12.58 -23.68
CA GLU A 47 1.80 -12.82 -23.20
C GLU A 47 1.83 -12.88 -21.67
N ILE A 48 1.18 -11.92 -21.01
CA ILE A 48 1.09 -11.89 -19.54
C ILE A 48 0.28 -13.09 -19.02
N ALA A 49 -0.84 -13.41 -19.66
CA ALA A 49 -1.67 -14.57 -19.32
C ALA A 49 -0.87 -15.87 -19.39
N SER A 50 -0.09 -16.04 -20.45
CA SER A 50 0.80 -17.20 -20.64
C SER A 50 1.84 -17.30 -19.52
N ALA A 51 2.47 -16.18 -19.14
CA ALA A 51 3.45 -16.14 -18.05
C ALA A 51 2.85 -16.50 -16.68
N ASN A 52 1.56 -16.23 -16.48
CA ASN A 52 0.83 -16.50 -15.24
C ASN A 52 0.00 -17.80 -15.29
N GLN A 53 -0.05 -18.49 -16.42
CA GLN A 53 -0.86 -19.69 -16.65
C GLN A 53 -2.35 -19.49 -16.35
N VAL A 54 -2.90 -18.35 -16.80
CA VAL A 54 -4.32 -17.97 -16.64
C VAL A 54 -4.93 -17.53 -17.97
N GLN A 55 -6.23 -17.26 -18.00
CA GLN A 55 -6.87 -16.63 -19.16
C GLN A 55 -6.55 -15.13 -19.22
N GLN A 56 -6.60 -14.54 -20.42
CA GLN A 56 -6.42 -13.08 -20.61
C GLN A 56 -7.37 -12.25 -19.73
N SER A 57 -8.60 -12.72 -19.55
CA SER A 57 -9.64 -12.08 -18.74
C SER A 57 -9.32 -12.05 -17.24
N GLU A 58 -8.39 -12.88 -16.79
CA GLU A 58 -7.99 -13.06 -15.38
C GLU A 58 -6.72 -12.30 -15.02
N VAL A 59 -5.94 -11.82 -15.99
CA VAL A 59 -4.66 -11.12 -15.78
C VAL A 59 -4.80 -10.00 -14.74
N PHE A 60 -5.78 -9.12 -14.92
CA PHE A 60 -6.07 -8.04 -13.97
C PHE A 60 -6.27 -8.57 -12.54
N THR A 61 -7.11 -9.61 -12.39
CA THR A 61 -7.49 -10.16 -11.09
C THR A 61 -6.27 -10.74 -10.38
N VAL A 62 -5.42 -11.47 -11.10
CA VAL A 62 -4.18 -12.05 -10.54
C VAL A 62 -3.28 -10.96 -9.98
N TYR A 63 -3.02 -9.90 -10.75
CA TYR A 63 -2.17 -8.80 -10.30
C TYR A 63 -2.75 -8.06 -9.10
N GLN A 64 -4.05 -7.76 -9.14
CA GLN A 64 -4.74 -7.05 -8.07
C GLN A 64 -4.73 -7.87 -6.77
N GLN A 65 -5.00 -9.18 -6.85
CA GLN A 65 -4.98 -10.08 -5.70
C GLN A 65 -3.58 -10.14 -5.07
N ASN A 66 -2.52 -10.32 -5.87
CA ASN A 66 -1.15 -10.36 -5.35
C ASN A 66 -0.77 -9.04 -4.64
N LEU A 67 -1.20 -7.89 -5.17
CA LEU A 67 -0.98 -6.60 -4.51
C LEU A 67 -1.71 -6.54 -3.16
N ILE A 68 -3.03 -6.84 -3.15
CA ILE A 68 -3.86 -6.79 -1.93
C ILE A 68 -3.31 -7.75 -0.87
N GLU A 69 -3.04 -9.00 -1.25
CA GLU A 69 -2.46 -10.01 -0.35
C GLU A 69 -1.16 -9.50 0.29
N SER A 70 -0.32 -8.77 -0.47
CA SER A 70 0.93 -8.24 0.04
C SER A 70 0.73 -7.12 1.07
N PHE A 71 -0.32 -6.30 0.93
CA PHE A 71 -0.71 -5.33 1.96
C PHE A 71 -1.28 -6.04 3.20
N LEU A 72 -2.27 -6.92 3.00
CA LEU A 72 -3.01 -7.54 4.11
C LEU A 72 -2.18 -8.55 4.92
N SER A 73 -1.18 -9.17 4.30
CA SER A 73 -0.23 -10.07 4.99
C SER A 73 0.95 -9.34 5.62
N PHE A 74 1.07 -8.03 5.45
CA PHE A 74 2.16 -7.25 6.01
C PHE A 74 2.00 -7.12 7.53
N ASN A 75 2.87 -7.79 8.28
CA ASN A 75 2.86 -7.76 9.73
C ASN A 75 3.90 -6.74 10.25
N ASN A 76 3.40 -5.65 10.83
CA ASN A 76 4.21 -4.62 11.46
C ASN A 76 3.62 -4.25 12.83
N GLN A 77 4.45 -3.84 13.78
CA GLN A 77 4.01 -3.49 15.14
C GLN A 77 3.27 -2.15 15.23
N GLU A 78 3.42 -1.27 14.23
CA GLU A 78 2.91 0.10 14.24
C GLU A 78 1.78 0.32 13.23
N ILE A 79 1.75 -0.44 12.13
CA ILE A 79 0.76 -0.26 11.05
C ILE A 79 0.07 -1.57 10.74
N GLU A 80 -1.24 -1.48 10.51
CA GLU A 80 -2.08 -2.57 10.03
C GLU A 80 -2.83 -2.12 8.77
N PHE A 81 -2.72 -2.89 7.69
CA PHE A 81 -3.49 -2.65 6.48
C PHE A 81 -4.77 -3.47 6.48
N VAL A 82 -5.88 -2.84 6.13
CA VAL A 82 -7.20 -3.47 6.11
C VAL A 82 -7.83 -3.33 4.73
N GLY A 83 -8.43 -4.41 4.25
CA GLY A 83 -9.08 -4.46 2.95
C GLY A 83 -10.56 -4.16 3.08
N LEU A 84 -11.13 -3.56 2.03
CA LEU A 84 -12.58 -3.43 1.89
C LEU A 84 -13.17 -4.72 1.31
N THR A 85 -14.38 -5.07 1.75
CA THR A 85 -15.20 -6.11 1.12
C THR A 85 -15.54 -5.74 -0.32
N PRO A 86 -15.89 -6.71 -1.20
CA PRO A 86 -16.26 -6.41 -2.58
C PRO A 86 -17.43 -5.41 -2.72
N ILE A 87 -18.39 -5.46 -1.80
CA ILE A 87 -19.55 -4.55 -1.78
C ILE A 87 -19.10 -3.12 -1.43
N GLU A 88 -18.26 -2.97 -0.41
CA GLU A 88 -17.70 -1.66 -0.02
C GLU A 88 -16.83 -1.07 -1.13
N GLN A 89 -15.98 -1.88 -1.78
CA GLN A 89 -15.20 -1.44 -2.92
C GLN A 89 -16.10 -0.95 -4.05
N LEU A 90 -17.17 -1.67 -4.37
CA LEU A 90 -18.12 -1.26 -5.41
C LEU A 90 -18.83 0.05 -5.05
N ALA A 91 -19.27 0.19 -3.79
CA ALA A 91 -19.93 1.41 -3.31
C ALA A 91 -18.99 2.62 -3.36
N LEU A 92 -17.75 2.45 -2.91
CA LEU A 92 -16.73 3.50 -2.93
C LEU A 92 -16.36 3.90 -4.36
N ARG A 93 -16.21 2.94 -5.29
CA ARG A 93 -15.92 3.20 -6.71
C ARG A 93 -17.00 3.97 -7.43
N LYS A 94 -18.27 3.86 -7.03
CA LYS A 94 -19.35 4.69 -7.59
C LYS A 94 -19.19 6.17 -7.21
N LYS A 95 -18.57 6.44 -6.07
CA LYS A 95 -18.37 7.78 -5.48
C LYS A 95 -16.95 8.32 -5.66
N THR A 96 -16.08 7.57 -6.32
CA THR A 96 -14.69 7.98 -6.60
C THR A 96 -14.44 7.93 -8.10
N LYS A 97 -13.67 8.90 -8.59
CA LYS A 97 -13.22 8.96 -9.99
C LYS A 97 -11.72 9.19 -10.01
N TYR A 98 -11.11 9.12 -11.18
CA TYR A 98 -9.69 9.42 -11.34
C TYR A 98 -9.52 10.64 -12.22
N GLN A 99 -8.55 11.47 -11.88
CA GLN A 99 -8.21 12.67 -12.62
C GLN A 99 -6.70 12.88 -12.61
N LEU A 100 -6.19 13.53 -13.65
CA LEU A 100 -4.81 13.97 -13.66
C LEU A 100 -4.65 15.11 -12.65
N GLU A 101 -3.78 14.93 -11.65
CA GLU A 101 -3.49 15.97 -10.64
C GLU A 101 -1.98 16.14 -10.49
N LYS A 102 -1.58 17.13 -9.69
CA LYS A 102 -0.20 17.41 -9.34
C LYS A 102 -0.07 17.54 -7.82
N PHE A 103 0.68 16.64 -7.18
CA PHE A 103 0.99 16.73 -5.75
C PHE A 103 2.46 17.10 -5.56
N LYS A 104 2.73 18.15 -4.76
CA LYS A 104 4.09 18.68 -4.51
C LYS A 104 4.96 18.77 -5.78
N GLY A 105 4.42 19.28 -6.89
CA GLY A 105 5.20 19.43 -8.13
C GLY A 105 5.07 18.30 -9.16
N LYS A 106 4.53 17.12 -8.80
CA LYS A 106 4.59 15.92 -9.66
C LYS A 106 3.22 15.49 -10.14
N LYS A 107 3.08 15.22 -11.45
CA LYS A 107 1.83 14.77 -12.09
C LYS A 107 1.62 13.27 -11.94
N TYR A 108 0.37 12.84 -11.78
CA TYR A 108 -0.03 11.44 -11.64
C TYR A 108 -1.56 11.29 -11.73
N ASN A 109 -2.06 10.05 -11.83
CA ASN A 109 -3.48 9.74 -11.75
C ASN A 109 -3.92 9.74 -10.28
N ALA A 110 -4.64 10.78 -9.88
CA ALA A 110 -5.11 10.97 -8.52
C ALA A 110 -6.56 10.52 -8.33
N THR A 111 -6.91 10.15 -7.11
CA THR A 111 -8.31 9.92 -6.71
C THR A 111 -9.03 11.25 -6.59
N ASN A 112 -10.17 11.37 -7.26
CA ASN A 112 -11.13 12.43 -7.07
C ASN A 112 -12.22 11.95 -6.09
N LEU A 113 -12.27 12.61 -4.92
CA LEU A 113 -13.22 12.33 -3.85
C LEU A 113 -14.39 13.32 -3.79
N ASN A 114 -14.62 14.14 -4.82
CA ASN A 114 -15.66 15.18 -4.81
C ASN A 114 -17.08 14.59 -4.67
N LEU A 115 -17.30 13.38 -5.19
CA LEU A 115 -18.59 12.69 -5.12
C LEU A 115 -18.76 11.85 -3.85
N LEU A 116 -17.72 11.74 -3.03
CA LEU A 116 -17.76 11.06 -1.74
C LEU A 116 -18.00 12.11 -0.65
N SER A 117 -19.14 12.08 0.02
CA SER A 117 -19.42 13.07 1.08
C SER A 117 -18.42 12.94 2.24
N GLU A 118 -18.19 14.01 3.00
CA GLU A 118 -17.34 13.95 4.19
C GLU A 118 -17.87 12.96 5.22
N GLN A 119 -19.20 12.88 5.39
CA GLN A 119 -19.82 11.94 6.31
C GLN A 119 -19.63 10.49 5.87
N ASP A 120 -19.82 10.18 4.57
CA ASP A 120 -19.56 8.83 4.05
C ASP A 120 -18.09 8.43 4.24
N PHE A 121 -17.17 9.37 4.02
CA PHE A 121 -15.73 9.14 4.19
C PHE A 121 -15.39 8.86 5.66
N LYS A 122 -15.92 9.66 6.60
CA LYS A 122 -15.74 9.45 8.04
C LYS A 122 -16.33 8.12 8.49
N ASN A 123 -17.57 7.82 8.09
CA ASN A 123 -18.23 6.56 8.42
C ASN A 123 -17.42 5.34 7.94
N LEU A 124 -16.85 5.41 6.73
CA LEU A 124 -16.00 4.34 6.19
C LEU A 124 -14.76 4.12 7.07
N LEU A 125 -14.07 5.19 7.46
CA LEU A 125 -12.90 5.07 8.34
C LEU A 125 -13.28 4.57 9.74
N GLU A 126 -14.35 5.09 10.34
CA GLU A 126 -14.83 4.68 11.67
C GLU A 126 -15.23 3.21 11.70
N GLN A 127 -15.96 2.72 10.68
CA GLN A 127 -16.37 1.32 10.57
C GLN A 127 -15.17 0.35 10.58
N HIS A 128 -14.05 0.77 9.98
CA HIS A 128 -12.82 -0.02 9.90
C HIS A 128 -11.80 0.32 10.99
N GLN A 129 -12.15 1.25 11.90
CA GLN A 129 -11.28 1.85 12.91
C GLN A 129 -9.96 2.38 12.30
N ALA A 130 -10.05 2.94 11.09
CA ALA A 130 -8.91 3.34 10.29
C ALA A 130 -8.53 4.81 10.51
N ASP A 131 -7.24 5.08 10.43
CA ASP A 131 -6.64 6.42 10.51
C ASP A 131 -6.41 7.03 9.14
N TYR A 132 -6.18 6.17 8.15
CA TYR A 132 -5.90 6.59 6.79
C TYR A 132 -6.62 5.69 5.79
N ILE A 133 -6.77 6.21 4.58
CA ILE A 133 -7.16 5.44 3.41
C ILE A 133 -6.12 5.66 2.30
N LEU A 134 -5.57 4.56 1.82
CA LEU A 134 -4.64 4.46 0.70
C LEU A 134 -5.42 4.01 -0.53
N PHE A 135 -5.50 4.88 -1.52
CA PHE A 135 -5.98 4.52 -2.85
C PHE A 135 -4.79 4.19 -3.74
N VAL A 136 -4.72 2.95 -4.23
CA VAL A 136 -3.83 2.59 -5.32
C VAL A 136 -4.58 2.91 -6.61
N ASN A 137 -4.20 4.00 -7.26
CA ASN A 137 -4.99 4.64 -8.30
C ASN A 137 -4.73 4.10 -9.70
N TRP A 138 -3.51 3.62 -9.95
CA TRP A 138 -3.08 3.21 -11.28
C TRP A 138 -2.05 2.10 -11.17
N TYR A 139 -2.10 1.18 -12.11
CA TYR A 139 -1.10 0.13 -12.26
C TYR A 139 -0.71 0.00 -13.72
N ALA A 140 0.57 0.28 -14.03
CA ALA A 140 1.09 0.18 -15.38
C ALA A 140 2.20 -0.87 -15.47
N ILE A 141 2.16 -1.68 -16.54
CA ILE A 141 3.25 -2.56 -16.96
C ILE A 141 3.87 -1.97 -18.23
N GLU A 142 5.06 -1.40 -18.09
CA GLU A 142 5.77 -0.75 -19.20
C GLU A 142 6.92 -1.61 -19.71
N LYS A 143 7.18 -1.56 -21.02
CA LYS A 143 8.35 -2.20 -21.64
C LYS A 143 9.62 -1.48 -21.22
N SER A 144 10.61 -2.27 -20.86
CA SER A 144 11.94 -1.81 -20.46
C SER A 144 12.99 -2.85 -20.86
N VAL A 145 14.24 -2.54 -20.52
CA VAL A 145 15.40 -3.40 -20.77
C VAL A 145 16.23 -3.47 -19.49
N HIS A 146 16.49 -4.68 -19.02
CA HIS A 146 17.50 -4.93 -18.01
C HIS A 146 18.86 -5.13 -18.70
N ILE A 147 19.90 -4.48 -18.17
CA ILE A 147 21.27 -4.59 -18.67
C ILE A 147 22.08 -5.39 -17.65
N ALA A 148 22.58 -6.55 -18.06
CA ALA A 148 23.52 -7.34 -17.27
C ALA A 148 24.92 -7.25 -17.88
N TYR A 149 25.92 -7.08 -17.02
CA TYR A 149 27.34 -7.08 -17.41
C TYR A 149 27.86 -8.52 -17.35
N VAL A 150 28.35 -9.03 -18.48
CA VAL A 150 28.95 -10.37 -18.60
C VAL A 150 30.37 -10.20 -19.15
N GLY A 151 31.37 -10.19 -18.26
CA GLY A 151 32.72 -9.73 -18.60
C GLY A 151 32.71 -8.26 -19.00
N ASP A 152 33.33 -7.93 -20.14
CA ASP A 152 33.37 -6.57 -20.69
C ASP A 152 32.15 -6.22 -21.58
N ASN A 153 31.19 -7.15 -21.72
CA ASN A 153 30.05 -6.98 -22.61
C ASN A 153 28.74 -6.70 -21.85
N ASN A 154 27.91 -5.84 -22.43
CA ASN A 154 26.57 -5.53 -21.94
C ASN A 154 25.54 -6.38 -22.66
N LYS A 155 24.85 -7.27 -21.95
CA LYS A 155 23.71 -8.01 -22.48
C LYS A 155 22.40 -7.35 -22.08
N ARG A 156 21.54 -7.14 -23.07
CA ARG A 156 20.22 -6.50 -22.92
C ARG A 156 19.13 -7.57 -22.89
N TYR A 157 18.30 -7.55 -21.87
CA TYR A 157 17.18 -8.46 -21.69
C TYR A 157 15.86 -7.68 -21.67
N PRO A 158 14.84 -8.07 -22.45
CA PRO A 158 13.49 -7.51 -22.32
C PRO A 158 12.97 -7.66 -20.89
N PHE A 159 12.40 -6.60 -20.34
CA PHE A 159 11.97 -6.57 -18.95
C PHE A 159 10.77 -5.65 -18.76
N SER A 160 9.84 -5.95 -17.86
CA SER A 160 8.74 -5.05 -17.52
C SER A 160 9.05 -4.18 -16.31
N LEU A 161 8.73 -2.88 -16.41
CA LEU A 161 8.65 -1.99 -15.25
C LEU A 161 7.21 -1.95 -14.77
N HIS A 162 7.03 -2.16 -13.47
CA HIS A 162 5.72 -2.07 -12.82
C HIS A 162 5.63 -0.77 -12.06
N LEU A 163 4.67 0.07 -12.43
CA LEU A 163 4.50 1.42 -11.93
C LEU A 163 3.15 1.57 -11.25
N LEU A 164 3.14 2.22 -10.07
CA LEU A 164 1.92 2.54 -9.35
C LEU A 164 1.78 4.04 -9.12
N ASP A 165 0.55 4.50 -9.25
CA ASP A 165 0.11 5.78 -8.71
C ASP A 165 -0.72 5.53 -7.46
N PHE A 166 -0.58 6.37 -6.44
CA PHE A 166 -1.39 6.26 -5.23
C PHE A 166 -1.59 7.58 -4.51
N ASP A 167 -2.67 7.63 -3.73
CA ASP A 167 -3.00 8.71 -2.80
C ASP A 167 -3.24 8.19 -1.40
N VAL A 168 -2.90 9.00 -0.40
CA VAL A 168 -3.24 8.75 1.00
C VAL A 168 -4.00 9.95 1.54
N TYR A 169 -5.13 9.68 2.16
CA TYR A 169 -5.95 10.67 2.86
C TYR A 169 -6.04 10.32 4.35
N ASN A 170 -6.06 11.34 5.21
CA ASN A 170 -6.29 11.22 6.64
C ASN A 170 -7.79 11.23 6.99
N LYS A 171 -8.14 11.14 8.28
CA LYS A 171 -9.52 11.18 8.80
C LYS A 171 -10.30 12.43 8.40
N GLU A 172 -9.61 13.54 8.19
CA GLU A 172 -10.18 14.82 7.78
C GLU A 172 -10.36 14.92 6.25
N LYS A 173 -10.16 13.82 5.50
CA LYS A 173 -10.24 13.77 4.04
C LYS A 173 -9.21 14.68 3.36
N VAL A 174 -8.13 15.03 4.06
CA VAL A 174 -7.01 15.80 3.53
C VAL A 174 -6.01 14.83 2.91
N LYS A 175 -5.62 15.10 1.66
CA LYS A 175 -4.57 14.35 0.97
C LYS A 175 -3.21 14.65 1.62
N ILE A 176 -2.62 13.67 2.30
CA ILE A 176 -1.32 13.81 2.97
C ILE A 176 -0.17 13.32 2.08
N LEU A 177 -0.46 12.45 1.12
CA LEU A 177 0.52 11.92 0.17
C LEU A 177 -0.13 11.65 -1.18
N GLY A 178 0.59 11.99 -2.23
CA GLY A 178 0.30 11.58 -3.60
C GLY A 178 1.62 11.27 -4.30
N LYS A 179 1.73 10.10 -4.92
CA LYS A 179 2.88 9.73 -5.74
C LYS A 179 2.41 9.07 -7.04
N GLY A 180 3.15 9.31 -8.11
CA GLY A 180 2.94 8.64 -9.39
C GLY A 180 4.20 8.02 -9.94
N ASN A 181 4.01 7.06 -10.83
CA ASN A 181 5.05 6.25 -11.46
C ASN A 181 6.02 5.63 -10.44
N VAL A 182 5.49 5.22 -9.28
CA VAL A 182 6.28 4.54 -8.25
C VAL A 182 6.62 3.15 -8.77
N LYS A 183 7.91 2.94 -9.05
CA LYS A 183 8.45 1.67 -9.50
C LYS A 183 8.36 0.65 -8.38
N LEU A 184 7.88 -0.56 -8.69
CA LEU A 184 8.11 -1.72 -7.85
C LEU A 184 9.57 -2.11 -7.93
N TYR A 185 10.26 -2.03 -6.81
CA TYR A 185 11.65 -2.47 -6.68
C TYR A 185 11.67 -3.89 -6.12
N CYS A 186 12.22 -4.82 -6.90
CA CYS A 186 12.35 -6.24 -6.56
C CYS A 186 13.74 -6.58 -6.00
N GLY A 187 14.42 -5.61 -5.35
CA GLY A 187 15.84 -5.66 -5.01
C GLY A 187 16.72 -4.90 -6.00
N GLU A 188 18.05 -4.88 -5.77
CA GLU A 188 19.02 -4.15 -6.60
C GLU A 188 19.24 -4.81 -7.98
N PHE A 189 19.18 -6.14 -8.04
CA PHE A 189 19.35 -6.92 -9.25
C PHE A 189 18.21 -7.93 -9.41
N PRO A 190 17.52 -7.99 -10.56
CA PRO A 190 16.51 -9.01 -10.81
C PRO A 190 17.17 -10.38 -10.87
N SER A 191 16.52 -11.39 -10.31
CA SER A 191 16.97 -12.78 -10.42
C SER A 191 16.93 -13.26 -11.88
N ASN A 192 17.72 -14.28 -12.22
CA ASN A 192 17.67 -14.90 -13.55
C ASN A 192 16.23 -15.33 -13.93
N GLN A 193 15.48 -15.85 -12.95
CA GLN A 193 14.08 -16.19 -13.14
C GLN A 193 13.23 -14.96 -13.53
N LEU A 194 13.38 -13.83 -12.85
CA LEU A 194 12.66 -12.60 -13.20
C LEU A 194 13.03 -12.10 -14.59
N ILE A 195 14.29 -12.27 -15.01
CA ILE A 195 14.76 -11.92 -16.35
C ILE A 195 14.11 -12.84 -17.40
N GLU A 196 14.11 -14.15 -17.19
CA GLU A 196 13.48 -15.14 -18.08
C GLU A 196 11.97 -14.93 -18.21
N GLU A 197 11.30 -14.62 -17.11
CA GLU A 197 9.87 -14.32 -17.05
C GLU A 197 9.55 -12.88 -17.51
N LYS A 198 10.55 -12.09 -17.93
CA LYS A 198 10.47 -10.66 -18.28
C LYS A 198 9.78 -9.81 -17.20
N SER A 199 9.75 -10.27 -15.95
CA SER A 199 8.97 -9.71 -14.84
C SER A 199 7.45 -9.70 -15.04
N LEU A 200 6.90 -10.50 -15.96
CA LEU A 200 5.46 -10.54 -16.25
C LEU A 200 4.66 -11.49 -15.35
N LYS A 201 5.33 -12.31 -14.54
CA LYS A 201 4.67 -13.25 -13.63
C LYS A 201 4.38 -12.58 -12.29
N ALA A 202 3.10 -12.42 -11.96
CA ALA A 202 2.65 -11.68 -10.78
C ALA A 202 3.12 -12.29 -9.46
N SER A 203 3.22 -13.62 -9.37
CA SER A 203 3.71 -14.29 -8.16
C SER A 203 5.17 -13.99 -7.87
N SER A 204 5.98 -13.77 -8.92
CA SER A 204 7.38 -13.35 -8.80
C SER A 204 7.53 -11.91 -8.30
N LEU A 205 6.45 -11.11 -8.31
CA LEU A 205 6.43 -9.72 -7.83
C LEU A 205 6.11 -9.58 -6.34
N LYS A 206 5.80 -10.67 -5.63
CA LYS A 206 5.42 -10.62 -4.19
C LYS A 206 6.47 -9.94 -3.31
N SER A 207 7.76 -10.18 -3.56
CA SER A 207 8.85 -9.50 -2.84
C SER A 207 8.86 -7.99 -3.11
N CYS A 208 8.59 -7.58 -4.35
CA CYS A 208 8.55 -6.17 -4.74
C CYS A 208 7.38 -5.44 -4.10
N TYR A 209 6.22 -6.09 -4.01
CA TYR A 209 5.08 -5.55 -3.27
C TYR A 209 5.41 -5.39 -1.78
N LYS A 210 6.04 -6.40 -1.15
CA LYS A 210 6.47 -6.28 0.25
C LYS A 210 7.41 -5.09 0.49
N GLN A 211 8.34 -4.85 -0.43
CA GLN A 211 9.21 -3.66 -0.36
C GLN A 211 8.39 -2.37 -0.47
N LEU A 212 7.47 -2.26 -1.43
CA LEU A 212 6.58 -1.11 -1.55
C LEU A 212 5.80 -0.86 -0.25
N VAL A 213 5.21 -1.90 0.34
CA VAL A 213 4.45 -1.79 1.59
C VAL A 213 5.35 -1.32 2.73
N SER A 214 6.56 -1.86 2.85
CA SER A 214 7.56 -1.42 3.82
C SER A 214 7.91 0.06 3.65
N ASP A 215 8.21 0.49 2.43
CA ASP A 215 8.55 1.89 2.12
C ASP A 215 7.39 2.84 2.43
N LEU A 216 6.15 2.42 2.17
CA LEU A 216 4.95 3.17 2.53
C LEU A 216 4.83 3.33 4.04
N THR A 217 5.16 2.31 4.83
CA THR A 217 5.08 2.41 6.30
C THR A 217 5.97 3.49 6.88
N LEU A 218 7.16 3.69 6.31
CA LEU A 218 8.07 4.78 6.70
C LEU A 218 7.47 6.17 6.46
N LEU A 219 6.50 6.31 5.56
CA LEU A 219 5.84 7.57 5.26
C LEU A 219 4.70 7.90 6.21
N PHE A 220 4.15 6.93 6.94
CA PHE A 220 3.12 7.14 7.95
C PHE A 220 3.70 7.48 9.33
N LYS A 221 5.01 7.22 9.53
CA LYS A 221 5.73 7.53 10.79
C LYS A 221 6.22 8.99 10.89
N ASN A 222 6.20 9.74 9.78
CA ASN A 222 6.70 11.12 9.66
C ASN A 222 5.57 12.09 9.35
#